data_AF-A0A8J3PXQ7-F1
#
_entry.id   AF-A0A8J3PXQ7-F1
#
_cell.length_a   1.000
_cell.length_b   1.000
_cell.length_c   1.000
_cell.angle_alpha   90.00
_cell.angle_beta   90.00
_cell.angle_gamma   90.00
#
_symmetry.space_group_name_H-M   'P 1'
#
loop_
_entity.id
_entity.type
_entity.pdbx_description
1 polymer ?
#
loop_
_entity_poly.entity_id
_entity_poly.type
_entity_poly.pdbx_seq_one_letter_code
_entity_poly.pdbx_strand_id
1 'polypeptide(L)'
;MRPVRVAVNGEGEITEDRAVELVEALLSPMRQRSPWMPELAVLHVEEHALGWLVFWQSVEYVRGRDLEHMLAGHGPYLVDRQDGSIHHIPVTTYVSEDWEALYVQQIKDVRPPDPLATAVRELTRSEGAMAAMRHLRKHAPQLGPREAKAYVMAVRDGAEPPEELANLTRKQEAIPALSIDTVAGPTGGPIERGGS
;
A
#
# COMPACT_ATOMS: atom_id res chain seq x y z
N MET A 1 0.65 -2.64 -42.48
CA MET A 1 1.08 -2.56 -41.07
C MET A 1 0.78 -1.14 -40.61
N ARG A 2 -0.25 -0.93 -39.78
CA ARG A 2 -0.63 0.40 -39.28
C ARG A 2 0.15 0.66 -37.99
N PRO A 3 0.73 1.86 -37.80
CA PRO A 3 1.31 2.21 -36.50
C PRO A 3 0.19 2.42 -35.49
N VAL A 4 0.25 1.66 -34.39
CA VAL A 4 -0.59 1.88 -33.21
C VAL A 4 -0.11 3.19 -32.58
N ARG A 5 -0.95 4.22 -32.66
CA ARG A 5 -0.73 5.47 -31.93
C ARG A 5 -1.03 5.17 -30.46
N VAL A 6 0.01 5.19 -29.64
CA VAL A 6 -0.12 5.28 -28.19
C VAL A 6 -0.75 6.63 -27.88
N ALA A 7 -2.01 6.62 -27.45
CA ALA A 7 -2.66 7.82 -26.94
C ALA A 7 -2.13 8.06 -25.52
N VAL A 8 -1.01 8.79 -25.44
CA VAL A 8 -0.52 9.35 -24.19
C VAL A 8 -1.38 10.58 -23.91
N ASN A 9 -2.24 10.50 -22.89
CA ASN A 9 -2.89 11.68 -22.32
C ASN A 9 -2.23 11.96 -20.96
N GLY A 10 -1.71 13.19 -20.77
CA GLY A 10 -1.29 13.71 -19.45
C GLY A 10 -0.07 13.03 -18.82
N GLU A 11 1.07 13.09 -19.52
CA GLU A 11 2.44 12.73 -19.12
C GLU A 11 2.68 12.27 -17.66
N GLY A 12 2.44 10.99 -17.37
CA GLY A 12 3.07 10.28 -16.25
C GLY A 12 2.20 9.28 -15.51
N GLU A 13 0.87 9.45 -15.49
CA GLU A 13 -0.01 8.60 -14.69
C GLU A 13 -0.63 7.45 -15.50
N ILE A 14 -0.83 6.31 -14.85
CA ILE A 14 -1.44 5.11 -15.40
C ILE A 14 -2.95 5.31 -15.52
N THR A 15 -3.50 5.06 -16.70
CA THR A 15 -4.95 5.04 -16.96
C THR A 15 -5.58 3.69 -16.59
N GLU A 16 -6.91 3.64 -16.48
CA GLU A 16 -7.66 2.39 -16.26
C GLU A 16 -7.33 1.33 -17.31
N ASP A 17 -7.47 1.69 -18.60
CA ASP A 17 -7.16 0.80 -19.73
C ASP A 17 -5.72 0.26 -19.63
N ARG A 18 -4.77 1.12 -19.23
CA ARG A 18 -3.38 0.71 -19.08
C ARG A 18 -3.21 -0.24 -17.89
N ALA A 19 -3.90 -0.01 -16.79
CA ALA A 19 -3.89 -0.92 -15.64
C ALA A 19 -4.45 -2.30 -16.00
N VAL A 20 -5.55 -2.34 -16.77
CA VAL A 20 -6.12 -3.59 -17.31
C VAL A 20 -5.09 -4.33 -18.17
N GLU A 21 -4.50 -3.65 -19.16
CA GLU A 21 -3.48 -4.25 -20.03
C GLU A 21 -2.31 -4.85 -19.25
N LEU A 22 -1.83 -4.14 -18.23
CA LEU A 22 -0.73 -4.60 -17.39
C LEU A 22 -1.09 -5.86 -16.59
N VAL A 23 -2.29 -5.91 -16.02
CA VAL A 23 -2.75 -7.09 -15.27
C VAL A 23 -3.07 -8.25 -16.19
N GLU A 24 -3.68 -8.04 -17.35
CA GLU A 24 -3.90 -9.10 -18.34
C GLU A 24 -2.58 -9.72 -18.82
N ALA A 25 -1.56 -8.89 -19.04
CA ALA A 25 -0.20 -9.34 -19.37
C ALA A 25 0.43 -10.14 -18.22
N LEU A 26 0.13 -9.81 -16.96
CA LEU A 26 0.57 -10.56 -15.78
C LEU A 26 -0.15 -11.91 -15.64
N LEU A 27 -1.45 -11.96 -15.95
CA LEU A 27 -2.28 -13.16 -15.81
C LEU A 27 -2.01 -14.18 -16.93
N SER A 28 -1.72 -13.71 -18.15
CA SER A 28 -1.55 -14.58 -19.33
C SER A 28 -0.52 -15.72 -19.15
N PRO A 29 0.67 -15.49 -18.55
CA PRO A 29 1.67 -16.53 -18.34
C PRO A 29 1.34 -17.46 -17.17
N MET A 30 0.48 -17.06 -16.22
CA MET A 30 0.20 -17.87 -15.03
C MET A 30 -0.40 -19.22 -15.42
N ARG A 31 -1.27 -19.26 -16.44
CA ARG A 31 -1.81 -20.49 -17.04
C ARG A 31 -0.74 -21.55 -17.35
N GLN A 32 0.48 -21.13 -17.70
CA GLN A 32 1.57 -22.06 -18.08
C GLN A 32 2.25 -22.70 -16.87
N ARG A 33 2.03 -22.19 -15.65
CA ARG A 33 2.68 -22.68 -14.43
C ARG A 33 2.00 -23.90 -13.82
N SER A 34 0.73 -24.16 -14.13
CA SER A 34 0.02 -25.34 -13.66
C SER A 34 -1.10 -25.74 -14.63
N PRO A 35 -1.15 -27.02 -15.09
CA PRO A 35 -2.23 -27.54 -15.92
C PRO A 35 -3.62 -27.50 -15.25
N TRP A 36 -3.64 -27.37 -13.93
CA TRP A 36 -4.86 -27.37 -13.12
C TRP A 36 -5.41 -25.96 -12.86
N MET A 37 -4.72 -24.92 -13.34
CA MET A 37 -5.17 -23.55 -13.16
C MET A 37 -6.04 -23.13 -14.33
N PRO A 38 -7.26 -22.60 -14.09
CA PRO A 38 -8.13 -22.13 -15.15
C PRO A 38 -7.52 -20.93 -15.88
N GLU A 39 -8.08 -20.60 -17.03
CA GLU A 39 -7.76 -19.33 -17.70
C GLU A 39 -8.26 -18.17 -16.84
N LEU A 40 -7.45 -17.13 -16.70
CA LEU A 40 -7.71 -16.00 -15.81
C LEU A 40 -8.02 -14.76 -16.65
N ALA A 41 -8.95 -13.94 -16.17
CA ALA A 41 -9.31 -12.67 -16.78
C ALA A 41 -9.57 -11.61 -15.72
N VAL A 42 -9.46 -10.35 -16.13
CA VAL A 42 -9.94 -9.22 -15.33
C VAL A 42 -11.45 -9.33 -15.19
N LEU A 43 -11.92 -9.22 -13.95
CA LEU A 43 -13.31 -9.25 -13.59
C LEU A 43 -13.91 -7.84 -13.62
N HIS A 44 -13.27 -6.91 -12.91
CA HIS A 44 -13.62 -5.50 -12.89
C HIS A 44 -12.45 -4.67 -12.33
N VAL A 45 -12.52 -3.36 -12.53
CA VAL A 45 -11.53 -2.40 -12.03
C VAL A 45 -12.24 -1.34 -11.21
N GLU A 46 -11.60 -0.93 -10.11
CA GLU A 46 -12.05 0.18 -9.27
C GLU A 46 -10.95 1.24 -9.21
N GLU A 47 -11.33 2.50 -9.42
CA GLU A 47 -10.43 3.62 -9.22
C GLU A 47 -10.21 3.85 -7.73
N HIS A 48 -8.95 3.99 -7.31
CA HIS A 48 -8.57 4.25 -5.92
C HIS A 48 -7.58 5.40 -5.84
N ALA A 49 -7.46 6.11 -4.71
CA ALA A 49 -6.54 7.24 -4.55
C ALA A 49 -5.05 6.89 -4.81
N LEU A 50 -4.68 5.61 -4.59
CA LEU A 50 -3.31 5.10 -4.82
C LEU A 50 -3.09 4.56 -6.24
N GLY A 51 -4.15 4.19 -6.96
CA GLY A 51 -4.03 3.58 -8.28
C GLY A 51 -5.32 2.93 -8.74
N TRP A 52 -5.19 1.78 -9.39
CA TRP A 52 -6.32 0.99 -9.88
C TRP A 52 -6.34 -0.36 -9.17
N LEU A 53 -7.45 -0.65 -8.49
CA LEU A 53 -7.71 -1.96 -7.92
C LEU A 53 -8.30 -2.86 -9.01
N VAL A 54 -7.53 -3.84 -9.44
CA VAL A 54 -7.91 -4.78 -10.50
C VAL A 54 -8.27 -6.11 -9.88
N PHE A 55 -9.56 -6.44 -9.98
CA PHE A 55 -10.09 -7.73 -9.56
C PHE A 55 -10.03 -8.69 -10.74
N TRP A 56 -9.65 -9.93 -10.47
CA TRP A 56 -9.46 -10.94 -11.49
C TRP A 56 -10.03 -12.28 -11.01
N GLN A 57 -10.38 -13.12 -11.98
CA GLN A 57 -11.05 -14.37 -11.70
C GLN A 57 -10.91 -15.35 -12.88
N SER A 58 -11.36 -16.59 -12.73
CA SER A 58 -11.46 -17.54 -13.84
C SER A 58 -12.37 -17.01 -14.94
N VAL A 59 -12.02 -17.27 -16.19
CA VAL A 59 -12.84 -16.90 -17.35
C VAL A 59 -14.24 -17.51 -17.26
N GLU A 60 -14.36 -18.75 -16.77
CA GLU A 60 -15.63 -19.45 -16.58
C GLU A 60 -16.53 -18.70 -15.58
N TYR A 61 -15.99 -18.24 -14.45
CA TYR A 61 -16.75 -17.46 -13.48
C TYR A 61 -17.12 -16.08 -14.02
N VAL A 62 -16.22 -15.39 -14.73
CA VAL A 62 -16.51 -14.07 -15.32
C VAL A 62 -17.71 -14.16 -16.28
N ARG A 63 -17.79 -15.24 -17.06
CA ARG A 63 -18.88 -15.49 -18.01
C ARG A 63 -20.18 -15.95 -17.35
N GLY A 64 -20.09 -16.94 -16.45
CA GLY A 64 -21.25 -17.68 -15.95
C GLY A 64 -21.73 -17.27 -14.56
N ARG A 65 -20.88 -16.61 -13.76
CA ARG A 65 -21.12 -16.31 -12.33
C ARG A 65 -21.39 -17.54 -11.46
N ASP A 66 -20.98 -18.72 -11.93
CA ASP A 66 -21.12 -19.96 -11.17
C ASP A 66 -20.02 -20.06 -10.10
N LEU A 67 -20.44 -20.22 -8.85
CA LEU A 67 -19.54 -20.30 -7.69
C LEU A 67 -18.58 -21.50 -7.77
N GLU A 68 -18.90 -22.55 -8.53
CA GLU A 68 -17.98 -23.69 -8.72
C GLU A 68 -16.67 -23.30 -9.41
N HIS A 69 -16.69 -22.22 -10.19
CA HIS A 69 -15.54 -21.69 -10.90
C HIS A 69 -14.88 -20.51 -10.18
N MET A 70 -15.40 -20.11 -9.02
CA MET A 70 -14.87 -19.00 -8.25
C MET A 70 -13.55 -19.38 -7.57
N LEU A 71 -12.47 -18.68 -7.90
CA LEU A 71 -11.23 -18.72 -7.16
C LEU A 71 -11.38 -17.90 -5.88
N ALA A 72 -11.58 -18.59 -4.77
CA ALA A 72 -11.71 -17.98 -3.44
C ALA A 72 -10.34 -17.69 -2.81
N GLY A 73 -10.26 -16.64 -2.00
CA GLY A 73 -9.08 -16.34 -1.19
C GLY A 73 -8.01 -15.48 -1.85
N HIS A 74 -8.22 -15.09 -3.12
CA HIS A 74 -7.33 -14.17 -3.83
C HIS A 74 -7.80 -12.74 -3.62
N GLY A 75 -6.88 -11.83 -3.27
CA GLY A 75 -7.19 -10.41 -3.19
C GLY A 75 -6.86 -9.69 -4.51
N PRO A 76 -7.16 -8.39 -4.60
CA PRO A 76 -6.95 -7.62 -5.82
C PRO A 76 -5.47 -7.37 -6.09
N TYR A 77 -5.18 -7.01 -7.34
CA TYR A 77 -3.95 -6.31 -7.67
C TYR A 77 -4.17 -4.80 -7.57
N LEU A 78 -3.24 -4.09 -6.93
CA LEU A 78 -3.12 -2.64 -7.08
C LEU A 78 -2.11 -2.33 -8.16
N VAL A 79 -2.53 -1.61 -9.20
CA VAL A 79 -1.63 -0.99 -10.17
C VAL A 79 -1.35 0.44 -9.72
N ASP A 80 -0.10 0.75 -9.40
CA ASP A 80 0.29 2.06 -8.91
C ASP A 80 0.02 3.16 -9.95
N ARG A 81 -0.60 4.26 -9.50
CA ARG A 81 -0.97 5.37 -10.41
C ARG A 81 0.24 6.00 -11.09
N GLN A 82 1.40 6.05 -10.44
CA GLN A 82 2.53 6.86 -10.89
C GLN A 82 3.45 6.08 -11.83
N ASP A 83 3.68 4.79 -11.57
CA ASP A 83 4.71 4.03 -12.29
C ASP A 83 4.22 2.72 -12.92
N GLY A 84 2.98 2.32 -12.62
CA GLY A 84 2.36 1.10 -13.12
C GLY A 84 2.96 -0.19 -12.57
N SER A 85 3.72 -0.13 -11.49
CA SER A 85 4.06 -1.33 -10.73
C SER A 85 2.79 -2.01 -10.21
N ILE A 86 2.84 -3.34 -10.15
CA ILE A 86 1.70 -4.18 -9.76
C ILE A 86 2.01 -4.83 -8.41
N HIS A 87 1.09 -4.66 -7.47
CA HIS A 87 1.20 -5.19 -6.12
C HIS A 87 0.01 -6.08 -5.79
N HIS A 88 0.27 -7.25 -5.23
CA HIS A 88 -0.77 -8.15 -4.76
C HIS A 88 -1.15 -7.79 -3.33
N ILE A 89 -2.43 -7.45 -3.12
CA ILE A 89 -2.98 -7.24 -1.79
C ILE A 89 -3.70 -8.52 -1.39
N PRO A 90 -3.22 -9.30 -0.40
CA PRO A 90 -3.90 -10.51 0.04
C PRO A 90 -5.32 -10.21 0.52
N VAL A 91 -6.28 -11.11 0.28
CA VAL A 91 -7.70 -10.85 0.61
C VAL A 91 -7.91 -10.47 2.09
N THR A 92 -7.17 -11.11 3.00
CA THR A 92 -7.24 -10.83 4.46
C THR A 92 -6.68 -9.45 4.81
N THR A 93 -5.73 -8.96 4.03
CA THR A 93 -5.19 -7.60 4.16
C THR A 93 -6.17 -6.62 3.54
N TYR A 94 -6.69 -6.91 2.35
CA TYR A 94 -7.66 -6.05 1.65
C TYR A 94 -8.95 -5.81 2.46
N VAL A 95 -9.47 -6.83 3.15
CA VAL A 95 -10.67 -6.67 3.99
C VAL A 95 -10.40 -5.96 5.32
N SER A 96 -9.13 -5.76 5.69
CA SER A 96 -8.79 -4.87 6.80
C SER A 96 -8.89 -3.42 6.31
N GLU A 97 -9.45 -2.53 7.13
CA GLU A 97 -9.65 -1.11 6.77
C GLU A 97 -8.34 -0.30 6.70
N ASP A 98 -7.17 -0.94 6.84
CA ASP A 98 -5.86 -0.28 6.95
C ASP A 98 -4.85 -0.69 5.84
N TRP A 99 -5.30 -1.38 4.79
CA TRP A 99 -4.40 -1.87 3.74
C TRP A 99 -3.68 -0.74 3.00
N GLU A 100 -4.30 0.43 2.86
CA GLU A 100 -3.70 1.62 2.23
C GLU A 100 -2.49 2.10 3.03
N ALA A 101 -2.63 2.15 4.36
CA ALA A 101 -1.55 2.55 5.26
C ALA A 101 -0.40 1.53 5.19
N LEU A 102 -0.72 0.24 5.14
CA LEU A 102 0.26 -0.82 4.94
C LEU A 102 0.97 -0.71 3.59
N TYR A 103 0.24 -0.41 2.52
CA TYR A 103 0.82 -0.21 1.20
C TYR A 103 1.81 0.96 1.19
N VAL A 104 1.39 2.11 1.71
CA VAL A 104 2.22 3.32 1.78
C VAL A 104 3.47 3.07 2.63
N GLN A 105 3.34 2.33 3.73
CA GLN A 105 4.47 1.96 4.57
C GLN A 105 5.42 0.96 3.89
N GLN A 106 4.90 -0.14 3.34
CA GLN A 106 5.73 -1.24 2.85
C GLN A 106 6.33 -0.96 1.47
N ILE A 107 5.58 -0.29 0.60
CA ILE A 107 5.93 -0.12 -0.81
C ILE A 107 6.44 1.28 -1.09
N LYS A 108 5.78 2.31 -0.56
CA LYS A 108 6.22 3.70 -0.76
C LYS A 108 7.29 4.14 0.24
N ASP A 109 7.64 3.27 1.20
CA ASP A 109 8.61 3.54 2.27
C ASP A 109 8.28 4.83 3.05
N VAL A 110 6.99 5.17 3.12
CA VAL A 110 6.51 6.35 3.83
C VAL A 110 6.14 5.94 5.24
N ARG A 111 6.84 6.51 6.22
CA ARG A 111 6.58 6.25 7.63
C ARG A 111 5.15 6.70 8.00
N PRO A 112 4.33 5.85 8.64
CA PRO A 112 3.03 6.27 9.12
C PRO A 112 3.19 7.29 10.25
N PRO A 113 2.35 8.36 10.27
CA PRO A 113 2.38 9.36 11.32
C PRO A 113 2.26 8.71 12.70
N ASP A 114 3.03 9.20 13.68
CA ASP A 114 2.89 8.70 15.03
C ASP A 114 1.53 9.16 15.64
N PRO A 115 0.72 8.23 16.18
CA PRO A 115 -0.64 8.53 16.62
C PRO A 115 -0.71 9.44 17.85
N LEU A 116 0.37 9.52 18.64
CA LEU A 116 0.45 10.35 19.84
C LEU A 116 1.18 11.68 19.58
N ALA A 117 1.90 11.81 18.48
CA ALA A 117 2.73 12.99 18.21
C ALA A 117 1.92 14.29 18.22
N THR A 118 0.75 14.33 17.57
CA THR A 118 -0.11 15.52 17.56
C THR A 118 -0.56 15.92 18.96
N ALA A 119 -1.11 14.99 19.73
CA ALA A 119 -1.55 15.26 21.10
C ALA A 119 -0.38 15.69 22.02
N VAL A 120 0.78 15.08 21.86
CA VAL A 120 2.01 15.44 22.60
C VAL A 120 2.48 16.85 22.22
N ARG A 121 2.44 17.25 20.94
CA ARG A 121 2.76 18.63 20.51
C ARG A 121 1.84 19.63 21.18
N GLU A 122 0.54 19.36 21.16
CA GLU A 122 -0.47 20.25 21.73
C GLU A 122 -0.29 20.41 23.24
N LEU A 123 -0.18 19.31 23.98
CA LEU A 123 0.05 19.34 25.42
C LEU A 123 1.36 20.02 25.81
N THR A 124 2.40 19.84 25.01
CA THR A 124 3.68 20.51 25.24
C THR A 124 3.55 22.03 25.12
N ARG A 125 2.70 22.51 24.19
CA ARG A 125 2.44 23.94 23.98
C ARG A 125 1.51 24.54 25.02
N SER A 126 0.49 23.81 25.47
CA SER A 126 -0.55 24.33 26.39
C SER A 126 -0.20 24.17 27.87
N GLU A 127 0.25 22.97 28.28
CA GLU A 127 0.41 22.57 29.69
C GLU A 127 1.88 22.26 30.06
N GLY A 128 2.75 22.17 29.05
CA GLY A 128 4.19 21.96 29.21
C GLY A 128 4.63 20.50 29.16
N ALA A 129 5.95 20.30 29.17
CA ALA A 129 6.58 19.01 28.89
C ALA A 129 6.18 17.89 29.86
N MET A 130 5.91 18.20 31.13
CA MET A 130 5.52 17.19 32.13
C MET A 130 4.12 16.61 31.88
N ALA A 131 3.17 17.44 31.45
CA ALA A 131 1.82 17.00 31.09
C ALA A 131 1.87 16.10 29.84
N ALA A 132 2.65 16.51 28.83
CA ALA A 132 2.90 15.73 27.62
C ALA A 132 3.56 14.37 27.92
N MET A 133 4.61 14.33 28.75
CA MET A 133 5.25 13.08 29.17
C MET A 133 4.29 12.15 29.93
N ARG A 134 3.44 12.71 30.81
CA ARG A 134 2.43 11.94 31.54
C ARG A 134 1.40 11.33 30.59
N HIS A 135 0.92 12.11 29.62
CA HIS A 135 -0.02 11.63 28.60
C HIS A 135 0.60 10.54 27.73
N LEU A 136 1.83 10.76 27.26
CA LEU A 136 2.57 9.80 26.43
C LEU A 136 2.72 8.45 27.15
N ARG A 137 3.24 8.44 28.38
CA ARG A 137 3.45 7.21 29.16
C ARG A 137 2.15 6.53 29.61
N LYS A 138 1.04 7.26 29.64
CA LYS A 138 -0.29 6.66 29.89
C LYS A 138 -0.73 5.80 28.71
N HIS A 139 -0.45 6.23 27.48
CA HIS A 139 -0.89 5.55 26.25
C HIS A 139 0.17 4.62 25.67
N ALA A 140 1.44 4.81 26.02
CA ALA A 140 2.58 4.00 25.65
C ALA A 140 3.38 3.62 26.91
N PRO A 141 2.86 2.70 27.74
CA PRO A 141 3.47 2.34 29.03
C PRO A 141 4.85 1.68 28.88
N GLN A 142 5.15 1.13 27.69
CA GLN A 142 6.47 0.60 27.36
C GLN A 142 7.57 1.67 27.27
N LEU A 143 7.23 2.96 27.09
CA LEU A 143 8.22 4.03 27.07
C LEU A 143 8.76 4.30 28.48
N GLY A 144 10.06 4.08 28.65
CA GLY A 144 10.80 4.47 29.83
C GLY A 144 10.83 6.00 30.02
N PRO A 145 11.14 6.50 31.22
CA PRO A 145 11.19 7.94 31.49
C PRO A 145 12.16 8.71 30.57
N ARG A 146 13.31 8.11 30.24
CA ARG A 146 14.32 8.70 29.35
C ARG A 146 13.83 8.77 27.90
N GLU A 147 13.21 7.70 27.43
CA GLU A 147 12.65 7.59 26.07
C GLU A 147 11.47 8.55 25.90
N ALA A 148 10.56 8.62 26.88
CA ALA A 148 9.46 9.57 26.88
C ALA A 148 9.94 11.03 26.86
N LYS A 149 11.01 11.35 27.59
CA LYS A 149 11.61 12.69 27.54
C LYS A 149 12.20 12.99 26.16
N ALA A 150 12.96 12.05 25.59
CA ALA A 150 13.55 12.20 24.25
C ALA A 150 12.47 12.39 23.18
N TYR A 151 11.39 11.61 23.26
CA TYR A 151 10.21 11.75 22.40
C TYR A 151 9.60 13.15 22.50
N VAL A 152 9.27 13.61 23.71
CA VAL A 152 8.62 14.92 23.91
C VAL A 152 9.53 16.06 23.43
N MET A 153 10.84 15.95 23.62
CA MET A 153 11.79 16.94 23.10
C MET A 153 11.82 16.96 21.57
N ALA A 154 11.92 15.81 20.90
CA ALA A 154 11.91 15.75 19.44
C ALA A 154 10.63 16.36 18.85
N VAL A 155 9.48 16.00 19.43
CA VAL A 155 8.17 16.44 18.96
C VAL A 155 7.91 17.93 19.24
N ARG A 156 8.46 18.47 20.34
CA ARG A 156 8.41 19.90 20.67
C ARG A 156 9.06 20.76 19.59
N ASP A 157 10.18 20.29 19.05
CA ASP A 157 10.96 21.00 18.03
C ASP A 157 10.32 20.92 16.63
N GLY A 158 9.12 20.33 16.53
CA GLY A 158 8.37 20.18 15.28
C GLY A 158 8.79 18.98 14.45
N ALA A 159 9.79 18.21 14.90
CA ALA A 159 10.20 16.99 14.25
C ALA A 159 9.24 15.82 14.53
N GLU A 160 9.30 14.80 13.68
CA GLU A 160 8.77 13.47 14.02
C GLU A 160 9.69 12.80 15.05
N PRO A 161 9.12 12.00 15.99
CA PRO A 161 9.93 11.24 16.92
C PRO A 161 10.80 10.20 16.18
N PRO A 162 11.96 9.82 16.74
CA PRO A 162 12.74 8.68 16.25
C PRO A 162 11.89 7.42 16.11
N GLU A 163 12.21 6.60 15.10
CA GLU A 163 11.38 5.43 14.76
C GLU A 163 11.28 4.42 15.90
N GLU A 164 12.39 4.22 16.62
CA GLU A 164 12.38 3.29 17.75
C GLU A 164 11.37 3.74 18.81
N LEU A 165 11.22 5.05 19.02
CA LEU A 165 10.27 5.60 19.98
C LEU A 165 8.84 5.60 19.44
N ALA A 166 8.64 5.88 18.15
CA ALA A 166 7.34 5.81 17.50
C ALA A 166 6.77 4.38 17.48
N ASN A 167 7.62 3.37 17.28
CA ASN A 167 7.21 1.96 17.36
C ASN A 167 6.68 1.59 18.74
N LEU A 168 7.19 2.23 19.80
CA LEU A 168 6.71 2.01 21.17
C LEU A 168 5.38 2.70 21.47
N THR A 169 4.86 3.56 20.59
CA THR A 169 3.52 4.18 20.74
C THR A 169 2.43 3.45 19.95
N ARG A 170 2.82 2.68 18.93
CA ARG A 170 1.90 1.93 18.07
C ARG A 170 1.31 0.73 18.82
N LYS A 171 0.00 0.53 18.70
CA LYS A 171 -0.67 -0.66 19.23
C LYS A 171 -0.21 -1.86 18.40
N GLN A 172 0.13 -2.95 19.07
CA GLN A 172 0.41 -4.21 18.38
C GLN A 172 -0.93 -4.88 18.04
N GLU A 173 -1.17 -5.11 16.75
CA GLU A 173 -2.36 -5.83 16.29
C GLU A 173 -2.31 -7.30 16.72
N ALA A 174 -3.48 -7.83 17.08
CA ALA A 174 -3.60 -9.20 17.58
C ALA A 174 -3.37 -10.27 16.50
N ILE A 175 -3.57 -9.91 15.22
CA ILE A 175 -3.26 -10.72 14.05
C ILE A 175 -2.68 -9.77 13.01
N PRO A 176 -1.39 -9.85 12.68
CA PRO A 176 -0.81 -8.94 11.70
C PRO A 176 -1.36 -9.24 10.32
N ALA A 177 -1.70 -8.18 9.58
CA ALA A 177 -2.05 -8.30 8.17
C ALA A 177 -0.92 -8.98 7.37
N LEU A 178 -1.28 -9.72 6.32
CA LEU A 178 -0.30 -10.30 5.41
C LEU A 178 0.37 -9.20 4.58
N SER A 179 1.65 -9.39 4.28
CA SER A 179 2.44 -8.44 3.49
C SER A 179 1.87 -8.24 2.09
N ILE A 180 2.01 -7.02 1.57
CA ILE A 180 1.71 -6.68 0.18
C ILE A 180 2.96 -6.94 -0.64
N ASP A 181 2.83 -7.76 -1.68
CA ASP A 181 3.97 -8.18 -2.50
C ASP A 181 3.99 -7.46 -3.84
N THR A 182 5.13 -6.92 -4.25
CA THR A 182 5.33 -6.42 -5.62
C THR A 182 5.50 -7.61 -6.58
N VAL A 183 4.55 -7.78 -7.49
CA VAL A 183 4.53 -8.88 -8.47
C VAL A 183 5.03 -8.46 -9.84
N ALA A 184 5.01 -7.16 -10.15
CA ALA A 184 5.68 -6.56 -11.31
C ALA A 184 6.20 -5.16 -10.96
N GLY A 185 7.42 -4.84 -11.39
CA GLY A 185 8.04 -3.55 -11.13
C GLY A 185 7.52 -2.42 -12.02
N PRO A 186 8.06 -1.20 -11.87
CA PRO A 186 7.70 -0.03 -12.67
C PRO A 186 7.75 -0.29 -14.17
N THR A 187 6.78 0.25 -14.89
CA THR A 187 6.66 0.08 -16.35
C THR A 187 7.22 1.28 -17.13
N GLY A 188 7.53 2.37 -16.42
CA GLY A 188 8.30 3.51 -16.91
C GLY A 188 9.79 3.41 -16.53
N GLY A 189 10.66 3.13 -17.51
CA GLY A 189 12.10 3.34 -17.35
C GLY A 189 12.48 4.81 -17.63
N PRO A 190 13.55 5.35 -17.01
CA PRO A 190 14.07 6.66 -17.38
C PRO A 190 14.59 6.65 -18.83
N ILE A 191 14.33 7.75 -19.54
CA ILE A 191 14.98 8.08 -20.81
C ILE A 191 16.46 8.34 -20.49
N GLU A 192 17.35 7.42 -20.89
CA GLU A 192 18.78 7.74 -20.94
C GLU A 192 19.00 8.85 -21.98
N ARG A 193 19.20 10.08 -21.50
CA ARG A 193 19.80 11.17 -22.27
C ARG A 193 21.28 11.29 -21.88
N GLY A 194 22.14 11.14 -22.87
CA GLY A 194 23.57 11.51 -22.84
C GLY A 194 24.46 10.40 -22.26
N GLY A 195 25.50 9.91 -22.93
CA GLY A 195 26.39 10.59 -23.88
C GLY A 195 27.75 10.75 -23.22
N SER A 196 28.69 9.86 -23.55
CA SER A 196 30.12 10.10 -23.74
C SER A 196 30.69 8.94 -24.53
#